data_AF-A0A260RRG3-F1
#
_entry.id   AF-A0A260RRG3-F1
#
_cell.length_a   1.000
_cell.length_b   1.000
_cell.length_c   1.000
_cell.angle_alpha   90.00
_cell.angle_beta   90.00
_cell.angle_gamma   90.00
#
_symmetry.space_group_name_H-M   'P 1'
#
loop_
_entity.id
_entity.type
_entity.pdbx_description
1 polymer ?
#
loop_
_entity_poly.entity_id
_entity_poly.type
_entity_poly.pdbx_seq_one_letter_code
_entity_poly.pdbx_strand_id
1 'polypeptide(L)'
;MARASKRVCSVPGCPSIQAGPLCTAHARERERYQRATVPTKVTRDWAEQRRRAQAVADWVARHGYWCPGVRRPGHSSRDLTAAHDPPIALGGDPHGPLKVHCRSCNSRQAARF
;
A
#
# COMPACT_ATOMS: atom_id res chain seq x y z
N MET A 1 12.62 -16.02 -25.44
CA MET A 1 12.58 -17.35 -24.79
C MET A 1 11.37 -17.41 -23.88
N ALA A 2 10.46 -18.38 -24.07
CA ALA A 2 9.36 -18.60 -23.13
C ALA A 2 9.93 -19.12 -21.81
N ARG A 3 9.64 -18.44 -20.69
CA ARG A 3 10.01 -18.94 -19.36
C ARG A 3 9.07 -20.09 -18.98
N ALA A 4 9.60 -21.11 -18.31
CA ALA A 4 8.77 -22.15 -17.71
C ALA A 4 7.68 -21.51 -16.84
N SER A 5 6.42 -21.87 -17.11
CA SER A 5 5.25 -21.30 -16.42
C SER A 5 5.11 -21.79 -14.98
N LYS A 6 5.74 -22.92 -14.65
CA LYS A 6 5.80 -23.49 -13.30
C LYS A 6 7.22 -23.43 -12.74
N ARG A 7 7.32 -23.23 -11.43
CA ARG A 7 8.55 -23.11 -10.65
C ARG A 7 8.45 -23.96 -9.40
N VAL A 8 9.59 -24.43 -8.92
CA VAL A 8 9.69 -25.05 -7.59
C VAL A 8 9.44 -23.98 -6.52
N CYS A 9 8.76 -24.34 -5.44
CA CYS A 9 8.58 -23.47 -4.28
C CYS A 9 9.92 -22.99 -3.74
N SER A 10 10.05 -21.69 -3.45
CA SER A 10 11.30 -21.07 -2.97
C SER A 10 11.64 -21.40 -1.52
N VAL A 11 10.79 -22.13 -0.79
CA VAL A 11 11.11 -22.62 0.56
C VAL A 11 11.98 -23.87 0.45
N PRO A 12 13.19 -23.87 1.03
CA PRO A 12 14.06 -25.04 1.02
C PRO A 12 13.35 -26.30 1.52
N GLY A 13 13.49 -27.40 0.79
CA GLY A 13 12.87 -28.69 1.15
C GLY A 13 11.41 -28.85 0.74
N CYS A 14 10.75 -27.83 0.18
CA CYS A 14 9.38 -27.97 -0.31
C CYS A 14 9.35 -28.58 -1.74
N PRO A 15 8.70 -29.74 -1.96
CA PRO A 15 8.68 -30.38 -3.28
C PRO A 15 7.63 -29.81 -4.25
N SER A 16 6.83 -28.81 -3.83
CA SER A 16 5.74 -28.27 -4.67
C SER A 16 6.26 -27.55 -5.93
N ILE A 17 5.56 -27.78 -7.04
CA ILE A 17 5.74 -27.07 -8.31
C ILE A 17 4.46 -26.29 -8.65
N GLN A 18 4.56 -24.98 -8.86
CA GLN A 18 3.42 -24.07 -9.03
C GLN A 18 3.75 -22.87 -9.92
N ALA A 19 2.76 -22.07 -10.31
CA ALA A 19 2.97 -20.88 -11.16
C ALA A 19 3.73 -19.73 -10.47
N GLY A 20 3.62 -19.64 -9.13
CA GLY A 20 4.25 -18.61 -8.32
C GLY A 20 5.59 -19.04 -7.67
N PRO A 21 6.25 -18.12 -6.96
CA PRO A 21 7.47 -18.42 -6.20
C PRO A 21 7.21 -19.28 -4.96
N LEU A 22 6.01 -19.23 -4.39
CA LEU A 22 5.63 -20.03 -3.22
C LEU A 22 4.39 -20.88 -3.53
N CYS A 23 4.33 -22.08 -2.98
CA CYS A 23 3.11 -22.87 -2.94
C CYS A 23 2.05 -22.20 -2.05
N THR A 24 0.79 -22.59 -2.19
CA THR A 24 -0.33 -21.95 -1.46
C THR A 24 -0.14 -21.98 0.06
N ALA A 25 0.46 -23.04 0.62
CA ALA A 25 0.73 -23.15 2.06
C ALA A 25 1.74 -22.10 2.52
N HIS A 26 2.94 -22.07 1.92
CA HIS A 26 3.98 -21.11 2.29
C HIS A 26 3.60 -19.66 1.95
N ALA A 27 2.82 -19.43 0.89
CA ALA A 27 2.27 -18.12 0.61
C ALA A 27 1.35 -17.64 1.75
N ARG A 28 0.48 -18.52 2.27
CA ARG A 28 -0.40 -18.21 3.42
C ARG A 28 0.39 -17.95 4.69
N GLU A 29 1.41 -18.74 4.97
CA GLU A 29 2.29 -18.54 6.13
C GLU A 29 3.00 -17.18 6.07
N ARG A 30 3.61 -16.86 4.92
CA ARG A 30 4.25 -15.56 4.70
C ARG A 30 3.25 -14.42 4.88
N GLU A 31 2.04 -14.53 4.34
CA GLU A 31 1.01 -13.51 4.53
C GLU A 31 0.59 -13.37 6.00
N ARG A 32 0.45 -14.46 6.76
CA ARG A 32 0.19 -14.39 8.21
C ARG A 32 1.32 -13.67 8.94
N TYR A 33 2.57 -14.06 8.68
CA TYR A 33 3.74 -13.42 9.28
C TYR A 33 3.79 -11.92 8.95
N GLN A 34 3.60 -11.56 7.69
CA GLN A 34 3.65 -10.16 7.27
C GLN A 34 2.49 -9.34 7.87
N ARG A 35 1.29 -9.92 8.00
CA ARG A 35 0.16 -9.27 8.68
C ARG A 35 0.44 -9.02 10.17
N ALA A 36 1.26 -9.85 10.80
CA ALA A 36 1.63 -9.70 12.20
C ALA A 36 2.85 -8.79 12.43
N THR A 37 3.74 -8.64 11.43
CA THR A 37 5.05 -8.00 11.64
C THR A 37 5.32 -6.76 10.79
N VAL A 38 4.72 -6.64 9.60
CA VAL A 38 4.98 -5.50 8.71
C VAL A 38 4.17 -4.30 9.21
N PRO A 39 4.80 -3.18 9.62
CA PRO A 39 4.09 -2.05 10.24
C PRO A 39 2.92 -1.55 9.38
N THR A 40 3.10 -1.45 8.06
CA THR A 40 2.06 -1.00 7.12
C THR A 40 0.89 -1.98 6.95
N LYS A 41 1.05 -3.27 7.30
CA LYS A 41 -0.02 -4.26 7.29
C LYS A 41 -0.70 -4.37 8.66
N VAL A 42 0.08 -4.36 9.74
CA VAL A 42 -0.42 -4.40 11.12
C VAL A 42 -1.37 -3.25 11.40
N THR A 43 -1.03 -2.05 10.91
CA THR A 43 -1.78 -0.82 11.15
C THR A 43 -2.95 -0.60 10.19
N ARG A 44 -3.11 -1.47 9.17
CA ARG A 44 -4.16 -1.35 8.16
C ARG A 44 -5.41 -2.11 8.58
N ASP A 45 -5.99 -1.69 9.69
CA ASP A 45 -7.26 -2.21 10.19
C ASP A 45 -8.46 -1.45 9.60
N TRP A 46 -9.66 -1.85 10.03
CA TRP A 46 -10.90 -1.21 9.60
C TRP A 46 -11.01 0.26 10.06
N ALA A 47 -10.50 0.59 11.26
CA ALA A 47 -10.55 1.94 11.80
C ALA A 47 -9.66 2.88 10.97
N GLU A 48 -8.46 2.45 10.62
CA GLU A 48 -7.55 3.19 9.75
C GLU A 48 -8.09 3.31 8.32
N GLN A 49 -8.73 2.26 7.79
CA GLN A 49 -9.39 2.35 6.49
C GLN A 49 -10.52 3.40 6.50
N ARG A 50 -11.33 3.43 7.57
CA ARG A 50 -12.38 4.45 7.76
C ARG A 50 -11.78 5.85 7.90
N ARG A 51 -10.69 6.00 8.67
CA ARG A 51 -9.99 7.28 8.86
C ARG A 51 -9.48 7.86 7.53
N ARG A 52 -8.90 7.02 6.67
CA ARG A 52 -8.47 7.43 5.32
C ARG A 52 -9.63 7.84 4.43
N ALA A 53 -10.72 7.09 4.46
CA ALA A 53 -11.92 7.44 3.70
C ALA A 53 -12.50 8.79 4.16
N GLN A 54 -12.54 9.02 5.47
CA GLN A 54 -12.99 10.29 6.04
C GLN A 54 -12.07 11.45 5.63
N ALA A 55 -10.74 11.28 5.72
CA ALA A 55 -9.80 12.31 5.30
C ALA A 55 -9.98 12.72 3.82
N VAL A 56 -10.27 11.75 2.94
CA VAL A 56 -10.60 12.05 1.53
C VAL A 56 -11.95 12.78 1.41
N ALA A 57 -12.97 12.34 2.13
CA ALA A 57 -14.28 13.00 2.11
C ALA A 57 -14.19 14.47 2.59
N ASP A 58 -13.50 14.71 3.71
CA ASP A 58 -13.27 16.05 4.26
C ASP A 58 -12.45 16.94 3.33
N TRP A 59 -11.52 16.33 2.59
CA TRP A 59 -10.75 17.04 1.58
C TRP A 59 -11.64 17.47 0.41
N VAL A 60 -12.44 16.54 -0.11
CA VAL A 60 -13.37 16.81 -1.21
C VAL A 60 -14.42 17.84 -0.83
N ALA A 61 -14.93 17.81 0.40
CA ALA A 61 -15.87 18.81 0.89
C ALA A 61 -15.28 20.24 0.93
N ARG A 62 -13.99 20.37 1.23
CA ARG A 62 -13.33 21.68 1.37
C ARG A 62 -12.68 22.22 0.09
N HIS A 63 -12.12 21.34 -0.74
CA HIS A 63 -11.30 21.72 -1.89
C HIS A 63 -11.83 21.15 -3.22
N GLY A 64 -12.90 20.35 -3.17
CA GLY A 64 -13.36 19.57 -4.31
C GLY A 64 -12.37 18.46 -4.68
N TYR A 65 -12.53 17.95 -5.91
CA TYR A 65 -11.65 16.93 -6.49
C TYR A 65 -10.32 17.52 -6.96
N TRP A 66 -9.55 18.08 -6.04
CA TRP A 66 -8.27 18.72 -6.27
C TRP A 66 -7.14 17.95 -5.61
N CYS A 67 -6.03 17.74 -6.30
CA CYS A 67 -4.81 17.17 -5.75
C CYS A 67 -3.75 18.27 -5.66
N PRO A 68 -3.09 18.48 -4.50
CA PRO A 68 -2.01 19.46 -4.34
C PRO A 68 -0.80 19.21 -5.26
N GLY A 69 -0.61 17.96 -5.67
CA GLY A 69 0.52 17.55 -6.51
C GLY A 69 1.75 17.18 -5.70
N VAL A 70 2.61 16.34 -6.30
CA VAL A 70 3.89 15.88 -5.72
C VAL A 70 4.94 15.99 -6.83
N ARG A 71 5.87 16.96 -6.71
CA ARG A 71 6.77 17.43 -7.81
C ARG A 71 6.03 17.78 -9.10
N ARG A 72 4.80 18.25 -8.98
CA ARG A 72 4.03 18.80 -10.09
C ARG A 72 3.03 19.80 -9.52
N PRO A 73 2.57 20.77 -10.34
CA PRO A 73 1.49 21.65 -9.93
C PRO A 73 0.24 20.88 -9.47
N GLY A 74 -0.53 21.57 -8.63
CA GLY A 74 -1.86 21.09 -8.25
C GLY A 74 -2.74 20.90 -9.48
N HIS A 75 -3.63 19.92 -9.43
CA HIS A 75 -4.47 19.53 -10.57
C HIS A 75 -5.74 18.84 -10.09
N SER A 76 -6.77 18.83 -10.94
CA SER A 76 -8.00 18.09 -10.66
C SER A 76 -7.77 16.58 -10.72
N SER A 77 -8.37 15.84 -9.79
CA SER A 77 -8.35 14.37 -9.79
C SER A 77 -9.50 13.82 -8.96
N ARG A 78 -10.20 12.81 -9.50
CA ARG A 78 -11.28 12.09 -8.80
C ARG A 78 -10.79 10.88 -8.01
N ASP A 79 -9.64 10.31 -8.36
CA ASP A 79 -9.03 9.15 -7.67
C ASP A 79 -8.06 9.64 -6.59
N LEU A 80 -8.64 10.22 -5.53
CA LEU A 80 -7.92 10.72 -4.36
C LEU A 80 -7.72 9.61 -3.33
N THR A 81 -6.57 9.65 -2.66
CA THR A 81 -6.15 8.69 -1.63
C THR A 81 -5.55 9.44 -0.45
N ALA A 82 -5.66 8.86 0.74
CA ALA A 82 -5.01 9.35 1.95
C ALA A 82 -3.84 8.43 2.35
N ALA A 83 -2.71 9.04 2.68
CA ALA A 83 -1.50 8.36 3.15
C ALA A 83 -0.90 9.09 4.35
N HIS A 84 -0.22 8.34 5.22
CA HIS A 84 0.52 8.89 6.35
C HIS A 84 1.67 9.76 5.87
N ASP A 85 1.86 10.89 6.54
CA ASP A 85 3.01 11.74 6.36
C ASP A 85 3.62 12.11 7.73
N PRO A 86 4.81 11.62 8.08
CA PRO A 86 5.69 10.75 7.29
C PRO A 86 5.13 9.31 7.11
N PRO A 87 5.61 8.54 6.11
CA PRO A 87 5.14 7.17 5.89
C PRO A 87 5.46 6.22 7.05
N ILE A 88 4.51 5.34 7.41
CA ILE A 88 4.70 4.28 8.43
C ILE A 88 5.91 3.39 8.11
N ALA A 89 6.18 3.10 6.83
CA ALA A 89 7.31 2.27 6.43
C ALA A 89 8.67 2.87 6.82
N LEU A 90 8.73 4.19 7.04
CA LEU A 90 9.92 4.92 7.49
C LEU A 90 9.87 5.27 8.98
N GLY A 91 9.01 4.59 9.76
CA GLY A 91 8.83 4.88 11.19
C GLY A 91 7.84 6.00 11.49
N GLY A 92 7.05 6.44 10.50
CA GLY A 92 5.98 7.39 10.74
C GLY A 92 4.90 6.84 11.67
N ASP A 93 4.30 7.72 12.47
CA ASP A 93 3.25 7.37 13.42
C ASP A 93 1.99 6.84 12.69
N PRO A 94 1.52 5.61 12.99
CA PRO A 94 0.28 5.06 12.46
C PRO A 94 -0.99 5.84 12.85
N HIS A 95 -0.92 6.65 13.90
CA HIS A 95 -1.98 7.57 14.30
C HIS A 95 -1.67 9.02 13.90
N GLY A 96 -0.56 9.23 13.20
CA GLY A 96 -0.10 10.51 12.69
C GLY A 96 -1.01 11.07 11.59
N PRO A 97 -0.72 12.28 11.10
CA PRO A 97 -1.57 12.98 10.15
C PRO A 97 -1.61 12.28 8.79
N LEU A 98 -2.75 12.44 8.12
CA LEU A 98 -2.97 11.94 6.75
C LEU A 98 -2.88 13.10 5.76
N LYS A 99 -2.17 12.89 4.66
CA LYS A 99 -2.18 13.78 3.49
C LYS A 99 -2.97 13.17 2.35
N VAL A 100 -3.74 14.02 1.66
CA VAL A 100 -4.57 13.62 0.51
C VAL A 100 -3.87 13.96 -0.80
N HIS A 101 -3.68 12.94 -1.62
CA HIS A 101 -3.09 13.05 -2.96
C HIS A 101 -3.81 12.09 -3.92
N CYS A 102 -3.80 12.41 -5.22
CA CYS A 102 -4.26 11.46 -6.22
C CYS A 102 -3.38 10.21 -6.21
N ARG A 103 -3.92 9.06 -6.65
CA ARG A 103 -3.18 7.78 -6.68
C ARG A 103 -1.82 7.89 -7.38
N SER A 104 -1.75 8.58 -8.52
CA SER A 104 -0.49 8.82 -9.24
C SER A 104 0.52 9.61 -8.40
N CYS A 105 0.09 10.66 -7.70
CA CYS A 105 0.99 11.45 -6.85
C CYS A 105 1.44 10.67 -5.61
N ASN A 106 0.54 9.92 -4.99
CA ASN A 106 0.85 9.05 -3.87
C ASN A 106 1.89 7.96 -4.27
N SER A 107 1.73 7.33 -5.43
CA SER A 107 2.73 6.39 -5.96
C SER A 107 4.10 7.04 -6.23
N ARG A 108 4.14 8.29 -6.71
CA ARG A 108 5.40 9.05 -6.90
C ARG A 108 6.08 9.42 -5.59
N GLN A 109 5.31 9.55 -4.51
CA GLN A 109 5.82 9.80 -3.17
C GLN A 109 6.44 8.52 -2.62
N ALA A 110 5.74 7.39 -2.71
CA ALA A 110 6.23 6.08 -2.25
C ALA A 110 7.53 5.61 -2.94
N ALA A 111 7.77 5.99 -4.19
CA ALA A 111 8.97 5.58 -4.93
C ALA A 111 10.26 6.31 -4.53
N ARG A 112 10.18 7.30 -3.62
CA ARG A 112 11.32 8.18 -3.28
C ARG A 112 11.52 8.32 -1.77
N PHE A 113 10.93 7.38 -1.05
CA PHE A 113 11.14 7.10 0.35
C PHE A 113 11.76 5.70 0.46
#